data_AF-A0A455UD09-F1
#
_entry.id   AF-A0A455UD09-F1
#
_cell.length_a   1.000
_cell.length_b   1.000
_cell.length_c   1.000
_cell.angle_alpha   90.00
_cell.angle_beta   90.00
_cell.angle_gamma   90.00
#
_symmetry.space_group_name_H-M   'P 1'
#
loop_
_entity.id
_entity.type
_entity.pdbx_description
1 polymer ?
#
loop_
_entity_poly.entity_id
_entity_poly.type
_entity_poly.pdbx_seq_one_letter_code
_entity_poly.pdbx_strand_id
1 'polypeptide(L)' 'MWATIASLDHSAKSLQGWGYAVFGEVVDGMDVVNEIKNVATTRRGMHADVPADDVIIERAYVKEAE' A
#
# COMPACT_ATOMS: atom_id res chain seq x y z
N MET A 1 6.16 -5.89 12.03
CA MET A 1 5.65 -5.03 10.95
C MET A 1 6.45 -3.73 10.76
N TRP A 2 7.58 -3.50 11.45
CA TRP A 2 8.45 -2.34 11.20
C TRP A 2 9.74 -2.70 10.45
N ALA A 3 10.08 -3.99 10.39
CA ALA A 3 11.30 -4.49 9.75
C ALA A 3 11.22 -4.65 8.21
N THR A 4 10.04 -4.48 7.60
CA THR A 4 9.85 -4.76 6.16
C THR A 4 9.90 -3.51 5.29
N ILE A 5 9.66 -2.32 5.87
CA ILE A 5 9.72 -1.05 5.12
C ILE A 5 11.18 -0.64 4.91
N ALA A 6 12.07 -0.95 5.86
CA ALA A 6 13.51 -0.67 5.75
C ALA A 6 14.18 -1.35 4.54
N SER A 7 13.69 -2.51 4.10
CA SER A 7 14.19 -3.15 2.86
C SER A 7 13.73 -2.47 1.57
N LEU A 8 12.83 -1.50 1.67
CA LEU A 8 12.32 -0.69 0.56
C LEU A 8 12.93 0.71 0.54
N ASP A 9 13.76 1.07 1.52
CA ASP A 9 14.44 2.36 1.58
C ASP A 9 15.56 2.44 0.52
N HIS A 10 15.72 3.62 -0.06
CA HIS A 10 16.84 3.89 -0.96
C HIS A 10 18.17 3.79 -0.21
N SER A 11 19.04 2.91 -0.66
CA SER A 11 20.39 2.71 -0.12
C SER A 11 21.50 3.08 -1.11
N ALA A 12 21.27 2.95 -2.42
CA ALA A 12 22.25 3.30 -3.46
C ALA A 12 21.60 3.45 -4.84
N LYS A 13 22.24 4.19 -5.75
CA LYS A 13 21.83 4.30 -7.17
C LYS A 13 22.23 3.05 -7.97
N SER A 14 21.79 1.87 -7.52
CA SER A 14 22.01 0.58 -8.14
C SER A 14 20.68 -0.15 -8.32
N LEU A 15 20.62 -1.14 -9.22
CA LEU A 15 19.39 -1.88 -9.51
C LEU A 15 18.72 -2.46 -8.25
N GLN A 16 19.50 -2.85 -7.24
CA GLN A 16 19.01 -3.39 -5.97
C GLN A 16 18.83 -2.32 -4.88
N GLY A 17 19.42 -1.13 -5.03
CA GLY A 17 19.49 -0.12 -3.97
C GLY A 17 18.53 1.06 -4.12
N TRP A 18 17.78 1.16 -5.23
CA TRP A 18 16.91 2.31 -5.49
C TRP A 18 15.77 2.46 -4.49
N GLY A 19 15.24 1.36 -3.97
CA GLY A 19 14.09 1.39 -3.05
C GLY A 19 12.81 1.91 -3.70
N TYR A 20 11.91 2.44 -2.88
CA TYR A 20 10.59 2.97 -3.27
C TYR A 20 10.41 4.39 -2.77
N ALA A 21 9.91 5.27 -3.63
CA ALA A 21 9.72 6.69 -3.30
C ALA A 21 8.45 6.91 -2.47
N VAL A 22 8.62 7.31 -1.21
CA VAL A 22 7.51 7.78 -0.36
C VAL A 22 7.16 9.22 -0.75
N PHE A 23 5.87 9.48 -0.98
CA PHE A 23 5.36 10.81 -1.38
C PHE A 23 4.22 11.33 -0.51
N GLY A 24 3.80 10.56 0.50
CA GLY A 24 2.72 10.93 1.40
C GLY A 24 2.52 9.89 2.49
N GLU A 25 1.65 10.22 3.44
CA GLU A 25 1.26 9.36 4.55
C GLU A 25 -0.25 9.42 4.77
N VAL A 26 -0.77 8.39 5.42
CA VAL A 26 -2.19 8.33 5.83
C VAL A 26 -2.32 9.07 7.15
N VAL A 27 -2.91 10.26 7.12
CA VAL A 27 -3.13 11.10 8.32
C VAL A 27 -4.42 10.75 9.06
N ASP A 28 -5.38 10.11 8.38
CA ASP A 28 -6.66 9.68 8.95
C ASP A 28 -7.15 8.40 8.25
N GLY A 29 -7.93 7.57 8.94
CA GLY A 29 -8.47 6.31 8.41
C GLY A 29 -7.50 5.11 8.44
N MET A 30 -6.51 5.12 9.33
CA MET A 30 -5.55 4.01 9.46
C MET A 30 -6.21 2.69 9.94
N ASP A 31 -7.33 2.77 10.65
CA ASP A 31 -8.18 1.63 11.00
C ASP A 31 -8.75 0.93 9.76
N VAL A 32 -9.28 1.70 8.79
CA VAL A 32 -9.79 1.18 7.52
C VAL A 32 -8.66 0.49 6.73
N VAL A 33 -7.47 1.08 6.69
CA VAL A 33 -6.28 0.46 6.07
C VAL A 33 -5.96 -0.89 6.73
N ASN A 34 -6.03 -0.96 8.05
CA ASN A 34 -5.78 -2.19 8.79
C ASN A 34 -6.88 -3.24 8.57
N GLU A 35 -8.13 -2.84 8.38
CA GLU A 35 -9.22 -3.74 8.02
C GLU A 35 -9.01 -4.34 6.62
N ILE A 36 -8.73 -3.48 5.63
CA ILE A 36 -8.45 -3.89 4.24
C ILE A 36 -7.27 -4.87 4.17
N LYS A 37 -6.22 -4.64 4.96
CA LYS A 37 -5.06 -5.53 5.02
C LYS A 37 -5.40 -6.97 5.42
N ASN A 38 -6.46 -7.17 6.20
CA ASN A 38 -6.82 -8.48 6.77
C ASN A 38 -7.94 -9.19 5.99
N VAL A 39 -8.42 -8.64 4.87
CA VAL A 39 -9.47 -9.29 4.07
C VAL A 39 -9.00 -10.63 3.53
N ALA A 40 -9.93 -11.57 3.34
CA ALA A 40 -9.62 -12.86 2.75
C ALA A 40 -9.10 -12.66 1.31
N THR A 41 -8.00 -13.33 0.98
CA THR A 41 -7.41 -13.30 -0.37
C THR A 41 -7.53 -14.64 -1.07
N THR A 42 -7.43 -14.59 -2.39
CA THR A 42 -7.47 -15.73 -3.29
C THR A 42 -6.46 -15.52 -4.43
N ARG A 43 -6.35 -16.51 -5.31
CA ARG A 43 -5.58 -16.40 -6.55
C ARG A 43 -6.54 -16.16 -7.71
N ARG A 44 -6.28 -15.13 -8.53
CA ARG A 44 -7.03 -14.89 -9.78
C ARG A 44 -6.04 -14.85 -10.95
N GLY A 45 -6.11 -15.84 -11.83
CA GLY A 45 -5.17 -16.01 -12.94
C GLY A 45 -3.72 -16.14 -12.46
N MET A 46 -2.84 -15.27 -12.96
CA MET A 46 -1.42 -15.24 -12.59
C MET A 46 -1.15 -14.41 -11.32
N HIS A 47 -2.16 -13.74 -10.75
CA HIS A 47 -2.01 -12.88 -9.58
C HIS A 47 -2.31 -13.65 -8.28
N ALA A 48 -1.40 -13.52 -7.31
CA ALA A 48 -1.57 -13.96 -5.93
C ALA A 48 -2.11 -12.81 -5.06
N ASP A 49 -2.62 -13.14 -3.87
CA ASP A 49 -3.04 -12.19 -2.84
C ASP A 49 -4.12 -11.19 -3.31
N VAL A 50 -4.99 -11.63 -4.22
CA VAL A 50 -6.11 -10.83 -4.71
C VAL A 50 -7.26 -10.93 -3.71
N PRO A 51 -7.89 -9.84 -3.25
CA PRO A 51 -9.06 -9.92 -2.39
C PRO A 51 -10.15 -10.85 -2.95
N ALA A 52 -10.73 -11.68 -2.09
CA ALA A 52 -11.83 -12.57 -2.46
C ALA A 52 -13.06 -11.74 -2.87
N ASP A 53 -13.38 -10.75 -2.04
CA ASP A 53 -14.34 -9.69 -2.28
C ASP A 53 -13.61 -8.41 -2.69
N ASP A 54 -14.12 -7.70 -3.69
CA ASP A 54 -13.44 -6.55 -4.29
C ASP A 54 -13.40 -5.35 -3.30
N VAL A 55 -12.22 -4.80 -3.07
CA VAL A 55 -12.02 -3.55 -2.30
C VAL A 55 -11.91 -2.38 -3.29
N ILE A 56 -12.98 -1.59 -3.41
CA ILE A 56 -13.13 -0.59 -4.47
C ILE A 56 -12.92 0.83 -3.91
N ILE A 57 -12.08 1.62 -4.58
CA ILE A 57 -12.00 3.06 -4.35
C ILE A 57 -13.11 3.74 -5.16
N GLU A 58 -14.21 4.11 -4.50
CA GLU A 58 -15.38 4.69 -5.18
C GLU A 58 -15.12 6.10 -5.74
N ARG A 59 -14.33 6.90 -5.02
CA ARG A 59 -13.97 8.27 -5.43
C ARG A 59 -12.66 8.70 -4.77
N ALA A 60 -11.82 9.41 -5.53
CA ALA A 60 -10.68 10.16 -5.02
C ALA A 60 -10.83 11.63 -5.46
N TYR A 61 -10.57 12.57 -4.56
CA TYR A 61 -10.61 14.01 -4.85
C TYR A 61 -9.58 14.74 -4.02
N VAL A 62 -9.10 15.88 -4.53
CA VAL A 62 -8.22 16.77 -3.78
C VAL A 62 -9.10 17.61 -2.85
N LYS A 63 -8.84 17.54 -1.54
CA LYS A 63 -9.43 18.46 -0.57
C LYS A 63 -8.53 19.69 -0.50
N GLU A 64 -9.08 20.86 -0.79
CA GLU A 64 -8.35 22.11 -0.57
C GLU A 64 -8.02 22.25 0.92
N ALA A 65 -6.81 22.71 1.22
CA ALA A 65 -6.41 22.99 2.59
C ALA A 65 -7.18 24.22 3.09
N GLU A 66 -7.83 24.09 4.25
CA GLU A 66 -8.44 25.22 4.98
C GLU A 66 -7.38 25.94 5.83
#